data_AF-R7Z3S0-F1
#
_entry.id   AF-R7Z3S0-F1
#
_cell.length_a   1.000
_cell.length_b   1.000
_cell.length_c   1.000
_cell.angle_alpha   90.00
_cell.angle_beta   90.00
_cell.angle_gamma   90.00
#
_symmetry.space_group_name_H-M   'P 1'
#
loop_
_entity.id
_entity.type
_entity.pdbx_description
1 polymer ?
#
loop_
_entity_poly.entity_id
_entity_poly.type
_entity_poly.pdbx_seq_one_letter_code
_entity_poly.pdbx_strand_id
1 'polypeptide(L)'
;MRIGIIQALVASCAASLALATNSFEDKCRGIASQLDISNGTVWFSQYVPAGTDLTFPNNNYHPEALIYTPGNFTNCLTGVQANVVREIFSPLYGLDGALVYPRMQPSSELLDLATLNATDYANAARINPGGIKTWEGDLTAFRDRGGKLLQYHGLMDSIISSNNLARYYSHVSRTINLPSKALNGFYRYFRISGIEHYRGGPGAWAIRQSSGNATLDPEGSILTAMVRWVENGTAPERIVGTKFMNNTAGLGVALRRAHCKYPTRNVYSGTGDPTQASSWRCL
;
A
#
# COMPACT_ATOMS: atom_id res chain seq x y z
N MET A 1 -22.96 -43.19 67.52
CA MET A 1 -22.54 -42.01 68.31
C MET A 1 -22.38 -40.86 67.33
N ARG A 2 -23.47 -40.11 67.10
CA ARG A 2 -23.63 -38.69 67.50
C ARG A 2 -22.57 -37.76 66.87
N ILE A 3 -22.94 -36.99 65.83
CA ILE A 3 -23.22 -35.52 65.83
C ILE A 3 -22.04 -34.80 65.11
N GLY A 4 -22.18 -33.85 64.19
CA GLY A 4 -23.32 -33.13 63.63
C GLY A 4 -22.89 -32.18 62.48
N ILE A 5 -23.74 -31.98 61.45
CA ILE A 5 -24.64 -30.82 61.17
C ILE A 5 -23.82 -29.68 60.46
N ILE A 6 -24.15 -29.08 59.30
CA ILE A 6 -25.41 -28.55 58.74
C ILE A 6 -25.34 -28.49 57.20
N GLN A 7 -26.43 -28.90 56.54
CA GLN A 7 -26.87 -28.48 55.20
C GLN A 7 -28.23 -27.77 55.35
N ALA A 8 -28.43 -26.63 54.67
CA ALA A 8 -29.67 -26.13 54.03
C ALA A 8 -29.65 -24.57 53.98
N LEU A 9 -29.66 -23.86 52.84
CA LEU A 9 -30.64 -23.68 51.74
C LEU A 9 -31.78 -22.66 52.01
N VAL A 10 -31.78 -21.62 51.15
CA VAL A 10 -32.86 -20.73 50.63
C VAL A 10 -33.38 -19.57 51.51
N ALA A 11 -33.19 -18.30 51.06
CA ALA A 11 -34.22 -17.49 50.36
C ALA A 11 -33.87 -15.98 50.24
N SER A 12 -33.99 -15.48 48.99
CA SER A 12 -34.49 -14.16 48.53
C SER A 12 -33.96 -12.84 49.12
N CYS A 13 -33.38 -11.99 48.26
CA CYS A 13 -33.92 -10.65 47.99
C CYS A 13 -33.26 -10.05 46.74
N ALA A 14 -34.05 -9.63 45.75
CA ALA A 14 -33.59 -8.79 44.66
C ALA A 14 -33.75 -7.32 45.06
N ALA A 15 -32.65 -6.56 45.06
CA ALA A 15 -32.67 -5.10 44.92
C ALA A 15 -31.34 -4.65 44.30
N SER A 16 -31.46 -4.10 43.11
CA SER A 16 -30.42 -3.47 42.29
C SER A 16 -29.90 -2.19 42.95
N LEU A 17 -28.58 -1.96 42.90
CA LEU A 17 -27.99 -0.61 42.88
C LEU A 17 -26.68 -0.65 42.07
N ALA A 18 -26.62 0.32 41.15
CA ALA A 18 -25.74 0.40 40.00
C ALA A 18 -24.24 0.42 40.33
N LEU A 19 -23.48 -0.45 39.65
CA LEU A 19 -22.06 -0.20 39.40
C LEU A 19 -21.99 0.68 38.15
N ALA A 20 -21.64 1.95 38.36
CA ALA A 20 -21.32 2.88 37.27
C ALA A 20 -20.11 2.35 36.49
N THR A 21 -20.36 1.63 35.40
CA THR A 21 -19.34 1.32 34.40
C THR A 21 -19.16 2.55 33.54
N ASN A 22 -18.28 3.47 33.93
CA ASN A 22 -17.83 4.53 33.03
C ASN A 22 -17.18 3.84 31.84
N SER A 23 -17.84 3.87 30.69
CA SER A 23 -17.39 3.20 29.49
C SER A 23 -16.08 3.84 29.00
N PHE A 24 -15.29 3.11 28.23
CA PHE A 24 -14.13 3.68 27.54
C PHE A 24 -14.54 4.91 26.70
N GLU A 25 -15.77 4.91 26.17
CA GLU A 25 -16.37 6.01 25.43
C GLU A 25 -16.54 7.29 26.26
N ASP A 26 -16.94 7.17 27.53
CA ASP A 26 -17.07 8.31 28.45
C ASP A 26 -15.71 8.92 28.79
N LYS A 27 -14.68 8.07 28.92
CA LYS A 27 -13.29 8.52 29.13
C LYS A 27 -12.72 9.25 27.90
N CYS A 28 -13.07 8.80 26.69
CA CYS A 28 -12.67 9.47 25.45
C CYS A 28 -13.36 10.83 25.27
N ARG A 29 -14.66 10.95 25.62
CA ARG A 29 -15.39 12.23 25.53
C ARG A 29 -14.83 13.28 26.51
N GLY A 30 -14.28 12.88 27.64
CA GLY A 30 -13.64 13.78 28.61
C GLY A 30 -12.36 14.46 28.12
N ILE A 31 -11.61 13.82 27.19
CA ILE A 31 -10.33 14.33 26.68
C ILE A 31 -10.53 15.46 25.64
N ALA A 32 -11.63 15.43 24.89
CA ALA A 32 -11.82 16.28 23.72
C ALA A 32 -12.08 17.77 24.03
N SER A 33 -12.35 18.15 25.28
CA SER A 33 -12.87 19.48 25.62
C SER A 33 -11.87 20.47 26.23
N GLN A 34 -10.62 20.08 26.49
CA GLN A 34 -9.63 20.99 27.10
C GLN A 34 -8.22 20.78 26.54
N LEU A 35 -7.93 21.39 25.39
CA LEU A 35 -6.55 21.67 25.02
C LEU A 35 -6.48 22.88 24.09
N ASP A 36 -6.07 24.03 24.64
CA ASP A 36 -5.70 25.21 23.88
C ASP A 36 -4.18 25.38 23.97
N ILE A 37 -3.50 25.28 22.82
CA ILE A 37 -2.06 25.48 22.70
C ILE A 37 -1.84 26.55 21.65
N SER A 38 -1.42 27.74 22.09
CA SER A 38 -1.08 28.85 21.19
C SER A 38 0.02 28.44 20.19
N ASN A 39 -0.26 28.60 18.89
CA ASN A 39 0.57 28.16 17.74
C ASN A 39 0.74 26.64 17.55
N GLY A 40 -0.08 25.80 18.19
CA GLY A 40 -0.14 24.36 17.95
C GLY A 40 -1.29 23.95 17.03
N THR A 41 -1.11 22.94 16.19
CA THR A 41 -2.23 22.25 15.53
C THR A 41 -2.67 21.10 16.42
N VAL A 42 -3.90 21.16 16.94
CA VAL A 42 -4.47 20.10 17.78
C VAL A 42 -5.16 19.08 16.90
N TRP A 43 -4.72 17.82 16.97
CA TRP A 43 -5.34 16.71 16.28
C TRP A 43 -6.25 15.94 17.23
N PHE A 44 -7.54 15.87 16.90
CA PHE A 44 -8.50 15.08 17.66
C PHE A 44 -8.57 13.67 17.09
N SER A 45 -8.46 12.67 17.96
CA SER A 45 -8.83 11.30 17.61
C SER A 45 -10.34 11.12 17.82
N GLN A 46 -11.07 10.88 16.74
CA GLN A 46 -12.48 10.48 16.84
C GLN A 46 -12.59 8.97 16.93
N TYR A 47 -13.50 8.48 17.78
CA TYR A 47 -13.90 7.08 17.73
C TYR A 47 -14.54 6.79 16.36
N VAL A 48 -14.03 5.76 15.68
CA VAL A 48 -14.57 5.29 14.41
C VAL A 48 -15.27 3.95 14.67
N PRO A 49 -16.61 3.87 14.51
CA PRO A 49 -17.35 2.63 14.76
C PRO A 49 -16.88 1.48 13.87
N ALA A 50 -17.00 0.25 14.38
CA ALA A 50 -16.76 -0.95 13.59
C ALA A 50 -17.66 -0.97 12.34
N GLY A 51 -17.08 -1.25 11.18
CA GLY A 51 -17.77 -1.21 9.88
C GLY A 51 -17.63 0.11 9.11
N THR A 52 -16.90 1.09 9.64
CA THR A 52 -16.58 2.31 8.88
C THR A 52 -15.48 2.05 7.86
N ASP A 53 -15.72 2.44 6.61
CA ASP A 53 -14.77 2.30 5.51
C ASP A 53 -13.67 3.37 5.63
N LEU A 54 -12.56 3.02 6.30
CA LEU A 54 -11.40 3.91 6.45
C LEU A 54 -10.71 4.06 5.09
N THR A 55 -11.04 5.15 4.41
CA THR A 55 -10.30 5.61 3.24
C THR A 55 -9.16 6.49 3.71
N PHE A 56 -7.92 6.08 3.44
CA PHE A 56 -6.74 6.96 3.49
C PHE A 56 -6.53 7.52 2.08
N PRO A 57 -7.12 8.67 1.73
CA PRO A 57 -6.97 9.24 0.40
C PRO A 57 -5.57 9.85 0.39
N ASN A 58 -4.64 9.10 -0.20
CA ASN A 58 -3.20 9.32 -0.16
C ASN A 58 -2.58 8.89 1.18
N ASN A 59 -1.68 7.91 1.11
CA ASN A 59 -0.78 7.52 2.20
C ASN A 59 0.21 8.67 2.46
N ASN A 60 -0.28 9.81 2.94
CA ASN A 60 0.54 10.94 3.35
C ASN A 60 1.12 10.63 4.71
N TYR A 61 2.36 10.15 4.71
CA TYR A 61 3.10 9.97 5.93
C TYR A 61 3.48 11.33 6.53
N HIS A 62 3.20 11.51 7.81
CA HIS A 62 3.49 12.73 8.56
C HIS A 62 4.58 12.43 9.60
N PRO A 63 5.87 12.70 9.30
CA PRO A 63 6.98 12.37 10.19
C PRO A 63 6.95 13.16 11.51
N GLU A 64 6.13 14.22 11.59
CA GLU A 64 5.99 15.06 12.79
C GLU A 64 5.45 14.27 13.98
N ALA A 65 4.67 13.21 13.73
CA ALA A 65 4.15 12.32 14.76
C ALA A 65 5.26 11.56 15.52
N LEU A 66 6.48 11.50 14.97
CA LEU A 66 7.64 10.87 15.59
C LEU A 66 8.63 11.88 16.18
N ILE A 67 8.35 13.18 16.12
CA ILE A 67 9.23 14.18 16.76
C ILE A 67 9.20 13.98 18.27
N TYR A 68 10.38 14.00 18.90
CA TYR A 68 10.51 13.73 20.34
C TYR A 68 9.60 14.60 21.21
N THR A 69 9.09 14.02 22.29
CA THR A 69 8.45 14.72 23.41
C THR A 69 9.39 14.72 24.62
N PRO A 70 9.34 15.73 25.51
CA PRO A 70 10.20 15.78 26.70
C PRO A 70 10.10 14.47 27.51
N GLY A 71 11.22 13.77 27.69
CA GLY A 71 11.30 12.52 28.47
C GLY A 71 11.46 11.22 27.67
N ASN A 72 11.39 11.24 26.33
CA ASN A 72 11.70 10.08 25.49
C ASN A 72 12.70 10.46 24.38
N PHE A 73 13.93 9.96 24.48
CA PHE A 73 15.05 10.30 23.59
C PHE A 73 15.49 9.14 22.68
N THR A 74 14.82 7.99 22.77
CA THR A 74 15.09 6.80 21.95
C THR A 74 13.86 6.47 21.10
N ASN A 75 14.06 6.07 19.85
CA ASN A 75 12.99 5.78 18.87
C ASN A 75 12.12 6.98 18.44
N CYS A 76 12.72 8.17 18.36
CA CYS A 76 12.08 9.41 17.92
C CYS A 76 12.94 10.16 16.90
N LEU A 77 12.32 11.02 16.10
CA LEU A 77 12.98 11.92 15.16
C LEU A 77 13.27 13.28 15.81
N THR A 78 14.35 13.93 15.42
CA THR A 78 14.51 15.37 15.59
C THR A 78 13.66 16.11 14.56
N GLY A 79 13.41 17.42 14.76
CA GLY A 79 12.75 18.24 13.74
C GLY A 79 13.49 18.24 12.39
N VAL A 80 14.82 18.18 12.42
CA VAL A 80 15.66 18.07 11.21
C VAL A 80 15.45 16.73 10.52
N GLN A 81 15.45 15.62 11.27
CA GLN A 81 15.22 14.28 10.72
C GLN A 81 13.80 14.15 10.14
N ALA A 82 12.79 14.70 10.82
CA ALA A 82 11.42 14.73 10.30
C ALA A 82 11.33 15.52 8.99
N ASN A 83 12.06 16.65 8.87
CA ASN A 83 12.11 17.40 7.62
C ASN A 83 12.77 16.61 6.48
N VAL A 84 13.87 15.90 6.75
CA VAL A 84 14.51 15.03 5.74
C VAL A 84 13.54 13.95 5.26
N VAL A 85 12.80 13.32 6.17
CA VAL A 85 11.79 12.31 5.80
C VAL A 85 10.66 12.91 4.97
N ARG A 86 10.24 14.13 5.27
CA ARG A 86 9.27 14.88 4.48
C ARG A 86 9.76 15.17 3.07
N GLU A 87 11.03 15.54 2.91
CA GLU A 87 11.65 15.75 1.58
C GLU A 87 11.71 14.43 0.78
N ILE A 88 12.10 13.31 1.40
CA ILE A 88 12.11 11.98 0.75
C ILE A 88 10.71 11.60 0.23
N PHE A 89 9.67 11.92 0.99
CA PHE A 89 8.27 11.67 0.61
C PHE A 89 7.61 12.85 -0.11
N SER A 90 8.41 13.77 -0.67
CA SER A 90 7.95 14.87 -1.52
C SER A 90 8.35 14.65 -2.99
N PRO A 91 7.56 15.15 -3.96
CA PRO A 91 7.94 15.06 -5.37
C PRO A 91 9.15 15.95 -5.69
N LEU A 92 9.99 15.51 -6.61
CA LEU A 92 11.13 16.27 -7.10
C LEU A 92 10.71 17.17 -8.27
N TYR A 93 11.00 18.47 -8.15
CA TYR A 93 10.72 19.48 -9.17
C TYR A 93 12.01 20.04 -9.78
N GLY A 94 11.93 20.43 -11.05
CA GLY A 94 13.00 21.09 -11.79
C GLY A 94 13.03 22.60 -11.56
N LEU A 95 14.02 23.27 -12.15
CA LEU A 95 14.18 24.73 -12.07
C LEU A 95 12.99 25.52 -12.65
N ASP A 96 12.24 24.90 -13.56
CA ASP A 96 11.04 25.42 -14.21
C ASP A 96 9.74 25.10 -13.45
N GLY A 97 9.83 24.45 -12.28
CA GLY A 97 8.69 23.96 -11.53
C GLY A 97 8.03 22.71 -12.13
N ALA A 98 8.60 22.11 -13.18
CA ALA A 98 8.07 20.88 -13.75
C ALA A 98 8.40 19.68 -12.86
N LEU A 99 7.45 18.74 -12.75
CA LEU A 99 7.65 17.49 -12.01
C LEU A 99 8.71 16.61 -12.72
N VAL A 100 9.87 16.46 -12.09
CA VAL A 100 10.95 15.57 -12.55
C VAL A 100 10.60 14.13 -12.19
N TYR A 101 10.46 13.83 -10.90
CA TYR A 101 10.19 12.48 -10.40
C TYR A 101 9.15 12.53 -9.26
N PRO A 102 8.17 11.60 -9.21
CA PRO A 102 7.21 11.58 -8.12
C PRO A 102 7.89 11.25 -6.78
N ARG A 103 7.21 11.57 -5.68
CA ARG A 103 7.67 11.20 -4.34
C ARG A 103 7.90 9.69 -4.21
N MET A 104 8.83 9.31 -3.33
CA MET A 104 8.92 7.94 -2.87
C MET A 104 7.63 7.55 -2.12
N GLN A 105 7.17 6.30 -2.23
CA GLN A 105 6.04 5.85 -1.41
C GLN A 105 6.52 5.50 0.00
N PRO A 106 5.75 5.81 1.06
CA PRO A 106 6.09 5.33 2.40
C PRO A 106 6.20 3.80 2.43
N SER A 107 7.02 3.28 3.36
CA SER A 107 7.46 1.87 3.50
C SER A 107 8.61 1.44 2.58
N SER A 108 9.54 2.34 2.25
CA SER A 108 10.64 2.07 1.32
C SER A 108 11.99 2.76 1.67
N GLU A 109 12.33 2.84 2.95
CA GLU A 109 13.28 3.79 3.58
C GLU A 109 14.80 3.48 3.46
N LEU A 110 15.29 2.81 2.41
CA LEU A 110 16.63 2.16 2.43
C LEU A 110 17.79 2.82 1.66
N LEU A 111 17.68 4.06 1.12
CA LEU A 111 18.74 4.64 0.25
C LEU A 111 18.97 6.17 0.43
N ASP A 112 20.23 6.62 0.27
CA ASP A 112 20.72 8.01 0.41
C ASP A 112 21.35 8.55 -0.91
N LEU A 113 21.19 9.84 -1.21
CA LEU A 113 21.67 10.55 -2.42
C LEU A 113 22.18 11.99 -2.14
N ALA A 114 23.07 12.15 -1.16
CA ALA A 114 23.46 13.44 -0.57
C ALA A 114 24.17 14.50 -1.46
N THR A 115 24.43 14.27 -2.76
CA THR A 115 25.28 15.18 -3.57
C THR A 115 24.67 15.71 -4.88
N LEU A 116 23.41 15.41 -5.18
CA LEU A 116 22.75 15.84 -6.42
C LEU A 116 21.94 17.13 -6.25
N ASN A 117 21.87 17.98 -7.29
CA ASN A 117 21.03 19.18 -7.29
C ASN A 117 20.19 19.35 -8.57
N ALA A 118 19.35 20.40 -8.60
CA ALA A 118 18.41 20.67 -9.69
C ALA A 118 19.06 20.84 -11.08
N THR A 119 20.28 21.38 -11.13
CA THR A 119 21.03 21.55 -12.38
C THR A 119 21.44 20.20 -12.96
N ASP A 120 21.82 19.25 -12.11
CA ASP A 120 22.18 17.88 -12.53
C ASP A 120 20.96 17.18 -13.14
N TYR A 121 19.78 17.32 -12.52
CA TYR A 121 18.53 16.74 -13.04
C TYR A 121 18.13 17.35 -14.38
N ALA A 122 18.22 18.68 -14.52
CA ALA A 122 17.93 19.38 -15.76
C ALA A 122 18.88 18.95 -16.88
N ASN A 123 20.19 18.83 -16.58
CA ASN A 123 21.18 18.35 -17.53
C ASN A 123 20.93 16.90 -17.95
N ALA A 124 20.63 16.01 -17.01
CA ALA A 124 20.30 14.61 -17.32
C ALA A 124 19.07 14.50 -18.24
N ALA A 125 18.01 15.26 -17.94
CA ALA A 125 16.80 15.31 -18.76
C ALA A 125 17.05 15.89 -20.17
N ARG A 126 17.92 16.91 -20.28
CA ARG A 126 18.29 17.53 -21.55
C ARG A 126 19.16 16.62 -22.42
N ILE A 127 20.12 15.91 -21.84
CA ILE A 127 21.05 15.07 -22.60
C ILE A 127 20.35 13.81 -23.13
N ASN A 128 19.55 13.13 -22.28
CA ASN A 128 18.72 11.96 -22.63
C ASN A 128 19.34 11.04 -23.71
N PRO A 129 20.52 10.45 -23.45
CA PRO A 129 21.27 9.73 -24.47
C PRO A 129 20.44 8.54 -24.99
N GLY A 130 20.25 8.47 -26.31
CA GLY A 130 19.49 7.38 -26.95
C GLY A 130 18.02 7.30 -26.54
N GLY A 131 17.44 8.35 -25.96
CA GLY A 131 16.06 8.32 -25.49
C GLY A 131 15.86 7.46 -24.22
N ILE A 132 16.92 7.23 -23.43
CA ILE A 132 16.91 6.34 -22.26
C ILE A 132 15.84 6.67 -21.22
N LYS A 133 15.35 7.92 -21.19
CA LYS A 133 14.21 8.33 -20.35
C LYS A 133 12.99 7.41 -20.53
N THR A 134 12.77 6.85 -21.73
CA THR A 134 11.72 5.87 -22.03
C THR A 134 10.33 6.31 -21.52
N TRP A 135 9.97 7.57 -21.82
CA TRP A 135 8.75 8.22 -21.30
C TRP A 135 7.75 8.58 -22.41
N GLU A 136 7.84 7.91 -23.56
CA GLU A 136 6.88 8.10 -24.65
C GLU A 136 5.51 7.52 -24.25
N GLY A 137 4.48 8.37 -24.29
CA GLY A 137 3.11 7.98 -23.96
C GLY A 137 2.31 7.44 -25.15
N ASP A 138 2.77 7.66 -26.38
CA ASP A 138 2.08 7.18 -27.57
C ASP A 138 2.43 5.70 -27.85
N LEU A 139 1.52 4.82 -27.47
CA LEU A 139 1.61 3.38 -27.70
C LEU A 139 0.68 2.90 -28.83
N THR A 140 0.17 3.80 -29.68
CA THR A 140 -0.78 3.44 -30.75
C THR A 140 -0.20 2.43 -31.72
N ALA A 141 1.02 2.63 -32.22
CA ALA A 141 1.68 1.68 -33.11
C ALA A 141 1.89 0.29 -32.47
N PHE A 142 2.13 0.23 -31.15
CA PHE A 142 2.22 -1.03 -30.41
C PHE A 142 0.86 -1.73 -30.28
N ARG A 143 -0.19 -0.95 -30.00
CA ARG A 143 -1.58 -1.44 -29.93
C ARG A 143 -2.06 -1.96 -31.29
N ASP A 144 -1.82 -1.21 -32.36
CA ASP A 144 -2.40 -1.46 -33.69
C ASP A 144 -1.77 -2.68 -34.38
N ARG A 145 -0.55 -3.06 -34.00
CA ARG A 145 0.06 -4.35 -34.37
C ARG A 145 -0.37 -5.53 -33.49
N GLY A 146 -1.36 -5.34 -32.62
CA GLY A 146 -1.88 -6.38 -31.71
C GLY A 146 -1.06 -6.60 -30.43
N GLY A 147 -0.08 -5.75 -30.13
CA GLY A 147 0.81 -5.91 -28.98
C GLY A 147 0.06 -5.88 -27.64
N LYS A 148 0.51 -6.69 -26.69
CA LYS A 148 0.00 -6.74 -25.30
C LYS A 148 1.10 -6.35 -24.32
N LEU A 149 0.82 -5.37 -23.47
CA LEU A 149 1.70 -4.84 -22.44
C LEU A 149 1.10 -5.15 -21.07
N LEU A 150 1.82 -5.95 -20.30
CA LEU A 150 1.48 -6.30 -18.93
C LEU A 150 2.62 -5.80 -18.05
N GLN A 151 2.34 -4.77 -17.26
CA GLN A 151 3.30 -4.20 -16.31
C GLN A 151 2.85 -4.45 -14.87
N TYR A 152 3.81 -4.51 -13.96
CA TYR A 152 3.56 -4.58 -12.54
C TYR A 152 4.58 -3.72 -11.78
N HIS A 153 4.23 -3.28 -10.58
CA HIS A 153 5.18 -2.65 -9.67
C HIS A 153 4.87 -3.06 -8.24
N GLY A 154 5.93 -3.22 -7.44
CA GLY A 154 5.82 -3.39 -6.01
C GLY A 154 5.46 -2.14 -5.26
N LEU A 155 4.47 -2.26 -4.38
CA LEU A 155 4.05 -1.14 -3.52
C LEU A 155 5.01 -0.85 -2.35
N MET A 156 6.06 -1.66 -2.15
CA MET A 156 7.12 -1.44 -1.16
C MET A 156 8.50 -1.36 -1.82
N ASP A 157 8.58 -0.97 -3.10
CA ASP A 157 9.85 -0.86 -3.84
C ASP A 157 10.69 0.33 -3.36
N SER A 158 11.78 0.06 -2.63
CA SER A 158 12.69 1.08 -2.09
C SER A 158 13.67 1.67 -3.09
N ILE A 159 13.73 1.15 -4.31
CA ILE A 159 14.68 1.59 -5.33
C ILE A 159 13.97 2.45 -6.37
N ILE A 160 12.82 2.02 -6.86
CA ILE A 160 12.05 2.73 -7.89
C ILE A 160 10.62 2.94 -7.39
N SER A 161 10.20 4.19 -7.30
CA SER A 161 8.86 4.48 -6.77
C SER A 161 7.76 3.87 -7.65
N SER A 162 6.85 3.14 -7.01
CA SER A 162 5.63 2.61 -7.64
C SER A 162 4.70 3.71 -8.18
N ASN A 163 4.80 4.92 -7.64
CA ASN A 163 4.05 6.08 -8.13
C ASN A 163 4.47 6.47 -9.57
N ASN A 164 5.71 6.17 -9.97
CA ASN A 164 6.18 6.50 -11.31
C ASN A 164 5.46 5.67 -12.38
N LEU A 165 5.14 4.40 -12.09
CA LEU A 165 4.39 3.59 -13.04
C LEU A 165 2.92 4.00 -13.13
N ALA A 166 2.30 4.39 -12.02
CA ALA A 166 0.95 4.97 -12.04
C ALA A 166 0.90 6.30 -12.82
N ARG A 167 1.95 7.13 -12.70
CA ARG A 167 2.13 8.35 -13.49
C ARG A 167 2.28 8.03 -14.97
N TYR A 168 3.08 7.02 -15.34
CA TYR A 168 3.26 6.60 -16.73
C TYR A 168 1.95 6.05 -17.32
N TYR A 169 1.21 5.21 -16.60
CA TYR A 169 -0.09 4.70 -17.04
C TYR A 169 -1.08 5.85 -17.34
N SER A 170 -1.13 6.85 -16.47
CA SER A 170 -1.94 8.05 -16.66
C SER A 170 -1.41 8.97 -17.77
N HIS A 171 -0.11 8.97 -18.02
CA HIS A 171 0.50 9.68 -19.15
C HIS A 171 0.06 9.04 -20.48
N VAL A 172 0.21 7.72 -20.63
CA VAL A 172 -0.26 6.96 -21.81
C VAL A 172 -1.74 7.23 -22.08
N SER A 173 -2.61 7.09 -21.05
CA SER A 173 -4.05 7.36 -21.16
C SER A 173 -4.36 8.73 -21.75
N ARG A 174 -3.65 9.77 -21.28
CA ARG A 174 -3.83 11.16 -21.76
C ARG A 174 -3.27 11.36 -23.16
N THR A 175 -2.08 10.83 -23.45
CA THR A 175 -1.40 11.01 -24.73
C THR A 175 -2.19 10.43 -25.90
N ILE A 176 -2.77 9.24 -25.74
CA ILE A 176 -3.56 8.58 -26.81
C ILE A 176 -5.07 8.82 -26.67
N ASN A 177 -5.48 9.70 -25.76
CA ASN A 177 -6.88 10.05 -25.47
C ASN A 177 -7.80 8.84 -25.26
N LEU A 178 -7.36 7.86 -24.46
CA LEU A 178 -8.15 6.69 -24.10
C LEU A 178 -8.37 6.60 -22.59
N PRO A 179 -9.62 6.38 -22.13
CA PRO A 179 -9.86 6.12 -20.72
C PRO A 179 -9.18 4.81 -20.30
N SER A 180 -8.86 4.67 -19.01
CA SER A 180 -8.24 3.46 -18.46
C SER A 180 -8.96 2.16 -18.86
N LYS A 181 -10.31 2.18 -18.94
CA LYS A 181 -11.08 1.02 -19.40
C LYS A 181 -10.74 0.61 -20.84
N ALA A 182 -10.48 1.55 -21.74
CA ALA A 182 -10.09 1.30 -23.12
C ALA A 182 -8.62 0.85 -23.25
N LEU A 183 -7.75 1.26 -22.33
CA LEU A 183 -6.37 0.74 -22.28
C LEU A 183 -6.34 -0.78 -22.01
N ASN A 184 -7.30 -1.32 -21.26
CA ASN A 184 -7.33 -2.74 -20.86
C ASN A 184 -7.29 -3.76 -22.01
N GLY A 185 -7.58 -3.35 -23.25
CA GLY A 185 -7.49 -4.21 -24.43
C GLY A 185 -6.06 -4.54 -24.86
N PHE A 186 -5.08 -3.72 -24.46
CA PHE A 186 -3.67 -3.89 -24.85
C PHE A 186 -2.66 -3.54 -23.74
N TYR A 187 -3.03 -2.73 -22.75
CA TYR A 187 -2.14 -2.31 -21.66
C TYR A 187 -2.81 -2.51 -20.29
N ARG A 188 -2.22 -3.39 -19.46
CA ARG A 188 -2.66 -3.67 -18.08
C ARG A 188 -1.52 -3.44 -17.10
N TYR A 189 -1.82 -2.71 -16.03
CA TYR A 189 -0.89 -2.43 -14.94
C TYR A 189 -1.42 -3.04 -13.64
N PHE A 190 -0.61 -3.85 -12.94
CA PHE A 190 -0.93 -4.43 -11.64
C PHE A 190 -0.09 -3.84 -10.52
N ARG A 191 -0.77 -3.41 -9.45
CA ARG A 191 -0.13 -2.97 -8.20
C ARG A 191 -0.01 -4.15 -7.26
N ILE A 192 1.22 -4.59 -7.00
CA ILE A 192 1.49 -5.79 -6.21
C ILE A 192 1.75 -5.38 -4.77
N SER A 193 0.83 -5.75 -3.87
CA SER A 193 0.94 -5.38 -2.45
C SER A 193 2.03 -6.18 -1.73
N GLY A 194 2.92 -5.49 -1.04
CA GLY A 194 3.92 -6.09 -0.15
C GLY A 194 5.07 -6.81 -0.84
N ILE A 195 5.36 -6.44 -2.10
CA ILE A 195 6.62 -6.77 -2.75
C ILE A 195 7.53 -5.54 -2.72
N GLU A 196 8.81 -5.80 -2.40
CA GLU A 196 9.90 -4.84 -2.47
C GLU A 196 10.36 -4.67 -3.92
N HIS A 197 11.61 -4.25 -4.14
CA HIS A 197 12.16 -4.17 -5.49
C HIS A 197 12.26 -5.56 -6.11
N TYR A 198 11.50 -5.78 -7.19
CA TYR A 198 11.48 -7.00 -8.01
C TYR A 198 10.96 -8.29 -7.34
N ARG A 199 11.32 -8.58 -6.08
CA ARG A 199 10.99 -9.80 -5.33
C ARG A 199 10.99 -9.53 -3.82
N GLY A 200 10.59 -10.53 -3.04
CA GLY A 200 10.65 -10.45 -1.58
C GLY A 200 9.58 -9.53 -0.99
N GLY A 201 9.79 -9.09 0.26
CA GLY A 201 8.81 -8.31 1.01
C GLY A 201 7.81 -9.15 1.84
N PRO A 202 6.99 -8.49 2.67
CA PRO A 202 6.10 -9.15 3.62
C PRO A 202 4.82 -9.70 2.98
N GLY A 203 4.46 -9.26 1.78
CA GLY A 203 3.20 -9.60 1.12
C GLY A 203 3.26 -10.78 0.16
N ALA A 204 2.18 -10.97 -0.60
CA ALA A 204 2.03 -12.03 -1.57
C ALA A 204 2.83 -11.73 -2.85
N TRP A 205 4.17 -11.77 -2.76
CA TRP A 205 5.07 -11.23 -3.77
C TRP A 205 5.35 -12.19 -4.95
N ALA A 206 5.17 -13.49 -4.76
CA ALA A 206 5.53 -14.48 -5.76
C ALA A 206 4.43 -14.54 -6.85
N ILE A 207 4.73 -13.97 -8.02
CA ILE A 207 3.86 -13.89 -9.20
C ILE A 207 4.52 -14.46 -10.46
N ARG A 208 5.56 -15.28 -10.28
CA ARG A 208 6.39 -15.87 -11.34
C ARG A 208 7.05 -14.86 -12.27
N GLN A 209 7.51 -13.75 -11.71
CA GLN A 209 8.32 -12.75 -12.41
C GLN A 209 9.78 -13.20 -12.65
N SER A 210 10.24 -14.22 -11.92
CA SER A 210 11.57 -14.82 -12.03
C SER A 210 11.48 -16.34 -12.03
N SER A 211 12.57 -17.01 -12.40
CA SER A 211 12.68 -18.46 -12.23
C SER A 211 12.50 -18.85 -10.75
N GLY A 212 11.62 -19.82 -10.48
CA GLY A 212 11.42 -20.41 -9.16
C GLY A 212 10.20 -19.93 -8.36
N ASN A 213 9.71 -20.84 -7.50
CA ASN A 213 8.75 -20.68 -6.40
C ASN A 213 7.29 -20.31 -6.70
N ALA A 214 6.90 -19.87 -7.89
CA ALA A 214 5.49 -19.60 -8.21
C ALA A 214 4.87 -20.61 -9.20
N THR A 215 3.54 -20.78 -9.13
CA THR A 215 2.76 -21.68 -9.98
C THR A 215 2.89 -21.34 -11.46
N LEU A 216 2.86 -22.34 -12.35
CA LEU A 216 2.74 -22.11 -13.80
C LEU A 216 1.34 -21.71 -14.22
N ASP A 217 0.35 -21.86 -13.33
CA ASP A 217 -1.02 -21.44 -13.57
C ASP A 217 -1.11 -19.97 -14.00
N PRO A 218 -1.85 -19.63 -15.08
CA PRO A 218 -1.95 -18.26 -15.58
C PRO A 218 -2.49 -17.23 -14.60
N GLU A 219 -3.21 -17.61 -13.54
CA GLU A 219 -3.66 -16.63 -12.54
C GLU A 219 -2.54 -16.26 -11.58
N GLY A 220 -1.62 -17.19 -11.28
CA GLY A 220 -0.49 -16.97 -10.37
C GLY A 220 0.86 -16.70 -11.06
N SER A 221 0.86 -16.57 -12.38
CA SER A 221 2.06 -16.39 -13.20
C SER A 221 1.88 -15.24 -14.17
N ILE A 222 2.64 -14.17 -14.00
CA ILE A 222 2.62 -13.02 -14.91
C ILE A 222 3.08 -13.39 -16.32
N LEU A 223 4.03 -14.33 -16.44
CA LEU A 223 4.53 -14.84 -17.71
C LEU A 223 3.46 -15.67 -18.43
N THR A 224 2.86 -16.65 -17.73
CA THR A 224 1.84 -17.50 -18.34
C THR A 224 0.55 -16.71 -18.61
N ALA A 225 0.22 -15.71 -17.79
CA ALA A 225 -0.87 -14.76 -18.04
C ALA A 225 -0.66 -13.99 -19.35
N MET A 226 0.57 -13.58 -19.64
CA MET A 226 0.91 -12.92 -20.89
C MET A 226 0.75 -13.86 -22.08
N VAL A 227 1.28 -15.09 -22.00
CA VAL A 227 1.12 -16.11 -23.05
C VAL A 227 -0.37 -16.35 -23.34
N ARG A 228 -1.18 -16.59 -22.30
CA ARG A 228 -2.63 -16.78 -22.44
C ARG A 228 -3.33 -15.56 -23.05
N TRP A 229 -2.87 -14.34 -22.76
CA TRP A 229 -3.46 -13.13 -23.33
C TRP A 229 -3.11 -12.98 -24.82
N VAL A 230 -1.86 -13.24 -25.19
CA VAL A 230 -1.40 -13.12 -26.59
C VAL A 230 -1.98 -14.23 -27.46
N GLU A 231 -1.95 -15.48 -26.99
CA GLU A 231 -2.31 -16.65 -27.80
C GLU A 231 -3.81 -16.97 -27.79
N ASN A 232 -4.48 -16.79 -26.64
CA ASN A 232 -5.89 -17.17 -26.46
C ASN A 232 -6.81 -15.95 -26.29
N GLY A 233 -6.29 -14.72 -26.36
CA GLY A 233 -7.08 -13.50 -26.16
C GLY A 233 -7.59 -13.30 -24.73
N THR A 234 -7.25 -14.20 -23.78
CA THR A 234 -7.77 -14.15 -22.42
C THR A 234 -6.86 -13.31 -21.52
N ALA A 235 -7.23 -12.05 -21.36
CA ALA A 235 -6.46 -11.08 -20.61
C ALA A 235 -6.65 -11.23 -19.08
N PRO A 236 -5.59 -11.09 -18.25
CA PRO A 236 -5.70 -11.29 -16.81
C PRO A 236 -6.44 -10.14 -16.13
N GLU A 237 -7.53 -10.38 -15.42
CA GLU A 237 -8.21 -9.34 -14.62
C GLU A 237 -7.52 -9.09 -13.27
N ARG A 238 -6.75 -10.08 -12.81
CA ARG A 238 -6.03 -10.10 -11.53
C ARG A 238 -4.75 -10.93 -11.70
N ILE A 239 -3.79 -10.71 -10.81
CA ILE A 239 -2.62 -11.58 -10.67
C ILE A 239 -2.55 -12.06 -9.23
N VAL A 240 -2.67 -13.36 -9.01
CA VAL A 240 -2.63 -13.97 -7.69
C VAL A 240 -1.18 -14.13 -7.24
N GLY A 241 -0.79 -13.32 -6.27
CA GLY A 241 0.49 -13.47 -5.60
C GLY A 241 0.41 -14.44 -4.43
N THR A 242 1.55 -15.08 -4.14
CA THR A 242 1.71 -15.99 -2.99
C THR A 242 2.83 -15.49 -2.08
N LYS A 243 2.60 -15.54 -0.75
CA LYS A 243 3.64 -15.43 0.27
C LYS A 243 3.91 -16.83 0.79
N PHE A 244 5.18 -17.22 0.80
CA PHE A 244 5.60 -18.47 1.41
C PHE A 244 6.05 -18.25 2.85
N MET A 245 5.88 -19.28 3.67
CA MET A 245 6.40 -19.29 5.05
C MET A 245 7.92 -19.07 5.01
N ASN A 246 8.40 -18.06 5.73
CA ASN A 246 9.80 -17.61 5.70
C ASN A 246 10.38 -17.40 4.29
N ASN A 247 9.55 -17.02 3.31
CA ASN A 247 9.92 -16.88 1.90
C ASN A 247 10.42 -18.18 1.22
N THR A 248 10.16 -19.36 1.81
CA THR A 248 10.62 -20.65 1.29
C THR A 248 9.43 -21.47 0.80
N ALA A 249 9.38 -21.74 -0.51
CA ALA A 249 8.23 -22.43 -1.11
C ALA A 249 7.92 -23.80 -0.49
N GLY A 250 8.95 -24.57 -0.12
CA GLY A 250 8.81 -25.87 0.54
C GLY A 250 8.22 -25.83 1.95
N LEU A 251 8.15 -24.65 2.59
CA LEU A 251 7.55 -24.48 3.92
C LEU A 251 6.05 -24.16 3.88
N GLY A 252 5.46 -24.14 2.68
CA GLY A 252 4.03 -23.90 2.49
C GLY A 252 3.67 -22.43 2.31
N VAL A 253 2.38 -22.20 2.13
CA VAL A 253 1.80 -20.88 1.80
C VAL A 253 1.34 -20.19 3.08
N ALA A 254 1.80 -18.96 3.30
CA ALA A 254 1.40 -18.13 4.43
C ALA A 254 0.16 -17.29 4.10
N LEU A 255 0.09 -16.70 2.89
CA LEU A 255 -1.10 -16.01 2.39
C LEU A 255 -1.10 -15.92 0.87
N ARG A 256 -2.29 -15.73 0.29
CA ARG A 256 -2.49 -15.41 -1.12
C ARG A 256 -3.28 -14.11 -1.27
N ARG A 257 -2.95 -13.33 -2.30
CA ARG A 257 -3.67 -12.10 -2.64
C ARG A 257 -3.84 -11.98 -4.13
N ALA A 258 -5.08 -11.75 -4.58
CA ALA A 258 -5.34 -11.41 -5.97
C ALA A 258 -5.11 -9.91 -6.18
N HIS A 259 -3.96 -9.55 -6.75
CA HIS A 259 -3.56 -8.17 -6.98
C HIS A 259 -4.40 -7.52 -8.07
N CYS A 260 -4.78 -6.27 -7.81
CA CYS A 260 -5.75 -5.54 -8.62
C CYS A 260 -5.10 -4.84 -9.81
N LYS A 261 -5.82 -4.85 -10.93
CA LYS A 261 -5.52 -4.02 -12.10
C LYS A 261 -5.79 -2.55 -11.77
N TYR A 262 -4.80 -1.69 -11.99
CA TYR A 262 -4.95 -0.25 -11.82
C TYR A 262 -6.08 0.30 -12.72
N PRO A 263 -6.89 1.28 -12.26
CA PRO A 263 -6.78 2.06 -11.03
C PRO A 263 -7.39 1.43 -9.77
N THR A 264 -8.04 0.27 -9.89
CA THR A 264 -8.68 -0.37 -8.72
C THR A 264 -7.65 -0.74 -7.65
N ARG A 265 -8.09 -0.75 -6.40
CA ARG A 265 -7.30 -1.11 -5.22
C ARG A 265 -7.89 -2.34 -4.54
N ASN A 266 -7.03 -3.06 -3.82
CA ASN A 266 -7.44 -4.22 -3.07
C ASN A 266 -8.09 -3.78 -1.76
N VAL A 267 -9.32 -4.23 -1.51
CA VAL A 267 -10.10 -3.91 -0.31
C VAL A 267 -10.55 -5.21 0.34
N TYR A 268 -10.25 -5.37 1.62
CA TYR A 268 -10.73 -6.51 2.40
C TYR A 268 -12.25 -6.43 2.51
N SER A 269 -12.94 -7.55 2.31
CA SER A 269 -14.41 -7.59 2.31
C SER A 269 -15.03 -7.32 3.69
N GLY A 270 -14.22 -7.33 4.77
CA GLY A 270 -14.68 -7.19 6.16
C GLY A 270 -14.96 -8.53 6.83
N THR A 271 -15.08 -9.61 6.05
CA THR A 271 -15.41 -10.97 6.51
C THR A 271 -14.50 -12.00 5.84
N GLY A 272 -14.28 -13.13 6.52
CA GLY A 272 -13.45 -14.24 6.02
C GLY A 272 -12.02 -14.20 6.55
N ASP A 273 -11.20 -15.15 6.12
CA ASP A 273 -9.78 -15.18 6.50
C ASP A 273 -8.99 -14.17 5.65
N PRO A 274 -8.32 -13.15 6.23
CA PRO A 274 -7.56 -12.16 5.47
C PRO A 274 -6.36 -12.77 4.73
N THR A 275 -5.90 -13.96 5.10
CA THR A 275 -4.82 -14.67 4.38
C THR A 275 -5.28 -15.25 3.04
N GLN A 276 -6.60 -15.35 2.81
CA GLN A 276 -7.17 -15.91 1.60
C GLN A 276 -7.45 -14.84 0.55
N ALA A 277 -7.26 -15.19 -0.72
CA ALA A 277 -7.49 -14.28 -1.85
C ALA A 277 -8.98 -13.94 -2.04
N SER A 278 -9.89 -14.85 -1.70
CA SER A 278 -11.35 -14.70 -1.85
C SER A 278 -11.95 -13.68 -0.89
N SER A 279 -11.28 -13.39 0.23
CA SER A 279 -11.76 -12.40 1.23
C SER A 279 -11.51 -10.95 0.80
N TRP A 280 -11.06 -10.72 -0.43
CA TRP A 280 -10.65 -9.41 -0.94
C TRP A 280 -11.25 -9.13 -2.30
N ARG A 281 -11.56 -7.86 -2.55
CA ARG A 281 -12.18 -7.36 -3.78
C ARG A 281 -11.39 -6.18 -4.33
N CYS A 282 -11.43 -6.04 -5.65
CA CYS A 282 -10.86 -4.89 -6.34
C CYS A 282 -11.99 -3.88 -6.53
N LEU A 283 -11.82 -2.70 -5.95
CA LEU A 283 -12.73 -1.57 -6.02
C LEU A 283 -12.00 -0.35 -6.56
#